data_AF-A0A833DKI4-F1
#
_entry.id   AF-A0A833DKI4-F1
#
_cell.length_a   1.000
_cell.length_b   1.000
_cell.length_c   1.000
_cell.angle_alpha   90.00
_cell.angle_beta   90.00
_cell.angle_gamma   90.00
#
_symmetry.space_group_name_H-M   'P 1'
#
loop_
_entity.id
_entity.type
_entity.pdbx_description
1 polymer ?
#
loop_
_entity_poly.entity_id
_entity_poly.type
_entity_poly.pdbx_seq_one_letter_code
_entity_poly.pdbx_strand_id
1 'polypeptide(L)'
;MDADEKRISQEDCNEDAIGIGILTLTNKRVAFDKKESRVMDFTATIGDTVLNVPLENITKVWKEGLLMKKVCFTAKTKDGENTYKFGVFNNGGWLKTFKKTLENLHAKKTD
;
A
#
# COMPACT_ATOMS: atom_id res chain seq x y z
N MET A 1 0.77 -15.49 -5.67
CA MET A 1 -0.46 -14.69 -5.91
C MET A 1 -1.56 -15.67 -6.24
N ASP A 2 -2.72 -15.53 -5.61
CA ASP A 2 -3.89 -16.35 -5.98
C ASP A 2 -4.22 -16.14 -7.47
N ALA A 3 -4.80 -17.15 -8.11
CA ALA A 3 -5.07 -17.12 -9.55
C ALA A 3 -5.96 -15.93 -10.01
N ASP A 4 -6.75 -15.38 -9.09
CA ASP A 4 -7.66 -14.24 -9.31
C ASP A 4 -7.15 -12.91 -8.73
N GLU A 5 -5.98 -12.91 -8.06
CA GLU A 5 -5.35 -11.69 -7.57
C GLU A 5 -4.59 -10.98 -8.71
N LYS A 6 -5.00 -9.75 -9.03
CA LYS A 6 -4.40 -8.92 -10.07
C LYS A 6 -3.77 -7.67 -9.46
N ARG A 7 -2.51 -7.42 -9.81
CA ARG A 7 -1.80 -6.18 -9.47
C ARG A 7 -2.43 -4.99 -10.20
N ILE A 8 -2.80 -3.95 -9.46
CA ILE A 8 -3.39 -2.72 -9.99
C ILE A 8 -2.34 -1.62 -10.06
N SER A 9 -1.55 -1.45 -9.00
CA SER A 9 -0.49 -0.46 -8.92
C SER A 9 0.66 -0.98 -8.08
N GLN A 10 1.87 -0.56 -8.40
CA GLN A 10 3.05 -0.87 -7.63
C GLN A 10 4.08 0.25 -7.78
N GLU A 11 4.71 0.65 -6.69
CA GLU A 11 5.71 1.72 -6.68
C GLU A 11 6.73 1.49 -5.58
N ASP A 12 8.00 1.78 -5.89
CA ASP A 12 9.06 1.94 -4.90
C ASP A 12 8.80 3.21 -4.09
N CYS A 13 8.64 3.09 -2.78
CA CYS A 13 8.28 4.20 -1.92
C CYS A 13 8.94 4.10 -0.54
N ASN A 14 8.78 5.14 0.26
CA ASN A 14 9.18 5.15 1.66
C ASN A 14 7.93 5.21 2.53
N GLU A 15 7.80 4.29 3.48
CA GLU A 15 6.80 4.35 4.53
C GLU A 15 7.39 5.04 5.77
N ASP A 16 6.64 5.96 6.35
CA ASP A 16 7.14 6.89 7.38
C ASP A 16 7.76 6.19 8.61
N ALA A 17 7.25 5.04 9.03
CA ALA A 17 7.72 4.29 10.20
C ALA A 17 8.60 3.07 9.83
N ILE A 18 8.33 2.43 8.70
CA ILE A 18 8.97 1.17 8.30
C ILE A 18 10.23 1.41 7.46
N GLY A 19 10.25 2.47 6.65
CA GLY A 19 11.34 2.81 5.75
C GLY A 19 11.08 2.45 4.29
N ILE A 20 12.15 2.21 3.53
CA ILE A 20 12.07 2.02 2.07
C ILE A 20 11.54 0.62 1.74
N GLY A 21 10.67 0.56 0.73
CA GLY A 21 10.09 -0.70 0.27
C GLY A 21 9.28 -0.53 -1.01
N ILE A 22 8.46 -1.52 -1.30
CA ILE A 22 7.58 -1.57 -2.47
C ILE A 22 6.14 -1.63 -2.00
N LEU A 23 5.36 -0.58 -2.29
CA LEU A 23 3.91 -0.58 -2.07
C LEU A 23 3.22 -1.21 -3.26
N THR A 24 2.42 -2.24 -3.00
CA THR A 24 1.65 -2.96 -4.01
C THR A 24 0.17 -2.91 -3.67
N LEU A 25 -0.65 -2.41 -4.60
CA LEU A 25 -2.10 -2.47 -4.53
C LEU A 25 -2.59 -3.52 -5.54
N THR A 26 -3.35 -4.49 -5.06
CA THR A 26 -4.04 -5.49 -5.88
C THR A 26 -5.55 -5.27 -5.82
N ASN A 27 -6.29 -6.05 -6.59
CA ASN A 27 -7.75 -6.10 -6.50
C ASN A 27 -8.29 -6.74 -5.20
N LYS A 28 -7.41 -7.25 -4.32
CA LYS A 28 -7.79 -7.91 -3.06
C LYS A 28 -7.19 -7.28 -1.81
N ARG A 29 -5.97 -6.76 -1.91
CA ARG A 29 -5.21 -6.27 -0.75
C ARG A 29 -4.23 -5.16 -1.10
N VAL A 30 -3.74 -4.52 -0.06
CA VAL A 30 -2.53 -3.70 -0.08
C VAL A 30 -1.42 -4.46 0.62
N ALA A 31 -0.27 -4.55 -0.02
CA ALA A 31 0.93 -5.15 0.54
C ALA A 31 2.08 -4.14 0.51
N PHE A 32 2.97 -4.24 1.51
CA PHE A 32 4.23 -3.52 1.51
C PHE A 32 5.36 -4.50 1.80
N ASP A 33 6.30 -4.59 0.86
CA ASP A 33 7.50 -5.41 0.99
C ASP A 33 8.66 -4.48 1.35
N LYS A 34 9.24 -4.67 2.53
CA LYS A 34 10.36 -3.84 2.97
C LYS A 34 11.59 -4.23 2.16
N LYS A 35 12.34 -3.24 1.67
CA LYS A 35 13.67 -3.51 1.12
C LYS A 35 14.67 -3.58 2.26
N GLU A 36 15.38 -4.70 2.37
CA GLU A 36 16.52 -4.82 3.27
C GLU A 36 17.71 -4.11 2.60
N SER A 37 18.20 -3.04 3.22
CA SER A 37 19.49 -2.45 2.86
C SER A 37 20.57 -3.13 3.71
N ARG A 38 21.34 -4.04 3.14
CA ARG A 38 22.58 -4.50 3.79
C ARG A 38 23.64 -3.41 3.63
N VAL A 39 23.84 -2.65 4.70
CA VAL A 39 24.79 -1.51 4.76
C VAL A 39 26.23 -1.92 4.42
N MET A 40 26.57 -3.22 4.48
CA MET A 40 27.88 -3.76 4.12
C MET A 40 28.13 -3.94 2.62
N ASP A 41 27.11 -4.09 1.77
CA ASP A 41 27.30 -4.51 0.37
C ASP A 41 26.58 -3.63 -0.68
N PHE A 42 25.89 -2.56 -0.27
CA PHE A 42 25.16 -1.65 -1.17
C PHE A 42 24.22 -2.40 -2.15
N THR A 43 23.73 -3.58 -1.79
CA THR A 43 22.73 -4.32 -2.57
C THR A 43 21.37 -4.27 -1.88
N ALA A 44 20.30 -4.01 -2.65
CA ALA A 44 18.92 -3.99 -2.14
C ALA A 44 18.19 -5.24 -2.62
N THR A 45 18.03 -6.22 -1.73
CA THR A 45 17.16 -7.38 -1.97
C THR A 45 15.73 -7.05 -1.54
N ILE A 46 14.73 -7.50 -2.30
CA ILE A 46 13.32 -7.47 -1.86
C ILE A 46 13.25 -8.35 -0.59
N GLY A 47 12.97 -7.74 0.56
CA GLY A 47 12.92 -8.40 1.87
C GLY A 47 11.51 -8.90 2.21
N ASP A 48 11.20 -8.97 3.50
CA ASP A 48 9.94 -9.50 4.02
C ASP A 48 8.72 -8.62 3.71
N THR A 49 7.58 -9.26 3.44
CA THR A 49 6.27 -8.59 3.42
C THR A 49 5.91 -8.18 4.86
N VAL A 50 6.06 -6.91 5.17
CA VAL A 50 5.83 -6.34 6.51
C VAL A 50 4.44 -5.74 6.67
N LEU A 51 3.71 -5.55 5.57
CA LEU A 51 2.30 -5.18 5.57
C LEU A 51 1.53 -6.05 4.58
N ASN A 52 0.41 -6.62 5.03
CA ASN A 52 -0.50 -7.38 4.19
C ASN A 52 -1.94 -7.14 4.69
N VAL A 53 -2.64 -6.19 4.07
CA VAL A 53 -3.95 -5.70 4.51
C VAL A 53 -5.00 -5.99 3.43
N PRO A 54 -6.01 -6.84 3.69
CA PRO A 54 -7.17 -7.00 2.82
C PRO A 54 -7.88 -5.66 2.59
N LEU A 55 -8.35 -5.41 1.37
CA LEU A 55 -9.03 -4.15 1.03
C LEU A 55 -10.28 -3.89 1.88
N GLU A 56 -10.95 -4.95 2.31
CA GLU A 56 -12.13 -4.87 3.18
C GLU A 56 -11.83 -4.34 4.59
N ASN A 57 -10.56 -4.41 5.01
CA ASN A 57 -10.13 -3.89 6.29
C ASN A 57 -9.71 -2.41 6.21
N ILE A 58 -9.65 -1.83 5.00
CA ILE A 58 -9.31 -0.42 4.82
C ILE A 58 -10.53 0.44 5.15
N THR A 59 -10.38 1.31 6.16
CA THR A 59 -11.45 2.18 6.64
C THR A 59 -11.38 3.58 6.03
N LYS A 60 -10.20 4.03 5.62
CA LYS A 60 -10.00 5.38 5.09
C LYS A 60 -8.79 5.44 4.17
N VAL A 61 -8.88 6.25 3.10
CA VAL A 61 -7.75 6.57 2.21
C VAL A 61 -7.73 8.07 1.89
N TRP A 62 -6.57 8.70 1.99
CA TRP A 62 -6.37 10.12 1.66
C TRP A 62 -4.96 10.36 1.12
N LYS A 63 -4.67 11.61 0.77
CA LYS A 63 -3.35 12.05 0.37
C LYS A 63 -2.87 13.17 1.28
N GLU A 64 -1.56 13.24 1.51
CA GLU A 64 -0.90 14.34 2.21
C GLU A 64 0.15 14.99 1.30
N GLY A 65 0.41 16.27 1.54
CA GLY A 65 1.53 17.02 0.96
C GLY A 65 1.36 17.48 -0.49
N LEU A 66 1.89 18.68 -0.75
CA LEU A 66 2.07 19.24 -2.10
C LEU A 66 3.48 18.95 -2.65
N LEU A 67 4.51 19.06 -1.79
CA LEU A 67 5.92 18.80 -2.10
C LEU A 67 6.37 17.39 -1.69
N MET A 68 6.13 16.99 -0.44
CA MET A 68 6.30 15.60 0.02
C MET A 68 5.00 14.84 -0.16
N LYS A 69 4.78 14.35 -1.37
CA LYS A 69 3.54 13.68 -1.77
C LYS A 69 3.42 12.32 -1.09
N LYS A 70 2.33 12.11 -0.36
CA LYS A 70 2.03 10.85 0.32
C LYS A 70 0.65 10.33 -0.02
N VAL A 71 0.53 9.01 -0.15
CA VAL A 71 -0.76 8.30 -0.06
C VAL A 71 -0.83 7.66 1.33
N CYS A 72 -1.96 7.86 2.00
CA CYS A 72 -2.17 7.42 3.38
C CYS A 72 -3.44 6.58 3.45
N PHE A 73 -3.43 5.54 4.27
CA PHE A 73 -4.64 4.79 4.57
C PHE A 73 -4.67 4.31 6.01
N THR A 74 -5.88 4.14 6.52
CA THR A 74 -6.15 3.52 7.82
C THR A 74 -6.78 2.16 7.58
N ALA A 75 -6.34 1.17 8.34
CA ALA A 75 -6.87 -0.19 8.25
C ALA A 75 -7.01 -0.86 9.62
N LYS A 76 -8.03 -1.72 9.72
CA LYS A 76 -8.21 -2.63 10.85
C LYS A 76 -7.26 -3.81 10.73
N THR A 77 -6.43 -3.97 11.73
CA THR A 77 -5.47 -5.07 11.87
C THR A 77 -5.74 -5.82 13.17
N LYS A 78 -5.01 -6.92 13.41
CA LYS A 78 -5.16 -7.70 14.65
C LYS A 78 -4.82 -6.86 15.89
N ASP A 79 -3.93 -5.89 15.74
CA ASP A 79 -3.46 -5.02 16.83
C ASP A 79 -4.29 -3.74 16.97
N GLY A 80 -5.41 -3.63 16.25
CA GLY A 80 -6.28 -2.46 16.23
C GLY A 80 -6.25 -1.70 14.90
N GLU A 81 -6.67 -0.43 14.94
CA GLU A 81 -6.75 0.43 13.77
C GLU A 81 -5.44 1.21 13.60
N ASN A 82 -4.73 0.93 12.50
CA ASN A 82 -3.41 1.50 12.22
C ASN A 82 -3.45 2.37 10.97
N THR A 83 -2.65 3.44 10.97
CA THR A 83 -2.50 4.35 9.83
C THR A 83 -1.10 4.23 9.25
N TYR A 84 -1.04 4.08 7.92
CA TYR A 84 0.19 3.92 7.16
C TYR A 84 0.32 5.05 6.16
N LYS A 85 1.55 5.57 5.98
CA LYS A 85 1.81 6.74 5.14
C LYS A 85 2.98 6.48 4.22
N PHE A 86 2.72 6.49 2.91
CA PHE A 86 3.71 6.15 1.89
C PHE A 86 4.04 7.38 1.04
N GLY A 87 5.30 7.79 1.04
CA GLY A 87 5.85 8.79 0.15
C GLY A 87 5.92 8.26 -1.29
N VAL A 88 5.04 8.78 -2.15
CA VAL A 88 4.86 8.33 -3.54
C VAL A 88 5.02 9.48 -4.53
N PHE A 89 5.43 9.17 -5.75
CA PHE A 89 5.65 10.14 -6.81
C PHE A 89 4.38 10.88 -7.22
N ASN A 90 3.25 10.16 -7.31
CA ASN A 90 1.95 10.73 -7.68
C ASN A 90 0.85 10.34 -6.68
N ASN A 91 0.76 11.07 -5.57
CA ASN A 91 -0.27 10.85 -4.54
C ASN A 91 -1.71 11.00 -5.06
N GLY A 92 -1.95 11.87 -6.06
CA GLY A 92 -3.26 12.03 -6.68
C GLY A 92 -3.70 10.82 -7.49
N GLY A 93 -2.77 10.27 -8.29
CA GLY A 93 -2.96 9.03 -9.03
C GLY A 93 -3.23 7.85 -8.09
N TRP A 94 -2.39 7.68 -7.08
CA TRP A 94 -2.56 6.65 -6.06
C TRP A 94 -3.91 6.72 -5.34
N LEU A 95 -4.31 7.90 -4.87
CA LEU A 95 -5.60 8.08 -4.20
C LEU A 95 -6.78 7.71 -5.11
N LYS A 96 -6.75 8.14 -6.38
CA LYS A 96 -7.80 7.82 -7.36
C LYS A 96 -7.88 6.31 -7.61
N THR A 97 -6.73 5.67 -7.78
CA THR A 97 -6.64 4.22 -8.00
C THR A 97 -7.13 3.43 -6.79
N PHE A 98 -6.75 3.84 -5.58
CA PHE A 98 -7.25 3.24 -4.33
C PHE A 98 -8.77 3.31 -4.23
N LYS A 99 -9.35 4.51 -4.36
CA LYS A 99 -10.79 4.71 -4.26
C LYS A 99 -11.55 3.87 -5.27
N LYS A 100 -11.13 3.90 -6.54
CA LYS A 100 -11.74 3.09 -7.60
C LYS A 100 -11.66 1.59 -7.29
N THR A 101 -10.55 1.14 -6.70
CA THR A 101 -10.38 -0.27 -6.33
C THR A 101 -11.33 -0.68 -5.20
N LEU A 102 -11.50 0.18 -4.18
CA LEU A 102 -12.44 -0.04 -3.09
C LEU A 102 -13.90 0.01 -3.56
N GLU A 103 -14.24 0.95 -4.46
CA GLU A 103 -15.57 1.04 -5.09
C GLU A 103 -15.91 -0.24 -5.86
N ASN A 104 -14.97 -0.75 -6.68
CA ASN A 104 -15.14 -2.00 -7.41
C ASN A 104 -15.29 -3.22 -6.48
N LEU A 105 -14.62 -3.23 -5.34
CA LEU A 105 -14.78 -4.27 -4.33
C LEU A 105 -16.21 -4.27 -3.76
N HIS A 106 -16.75 -3.09 -3.46
CA HIS A 106 -18.11 -2.96 -2.93
C HIS A 106 -19.18 -3.35 -3.95
N ALA A 107 -19.00 -2.96 -5.22
CA ALA A 107 -19.90 -3.37 -6.31
C ALA A 107 -20.01 -4.90 -6.40
N LYS A 108 -18.87 -5.60 -6.39
CA LYS A 108 -18.83 -7.08 -6.42
C LYS A 108 -19.44 -7.77 -5.20
N LYS A 109 -19.58 -7.09 -4.06
CA LYS A 109 -20.24 -7.65 -2.85
C LYS A 109 -21.76 -7.52 -2.91
N THR A 110 -22.29 -6.76 -3.86
CA THR A 110 -23.73 -6.45 -3.99
C THR A 110 -24.40 -7.27 -5.10
N ASP A 111 -23.60 -7.88 -5.98
CA ASP A 111 -24.01 -8.91 -6.95
C ASP A 111 -24.04 -10.31 -6.31
#